data_AF-A0A8J4AXG1-F1
#
_entry.id   AF-A0A8J4AXG1-F1
#
_cell.length_a   1.000
_cell.length_b   1.000
_cell.length_c   1.000
_cell.angle_alpha   90.00
_cell.angle_beta   90.00
_cell.angle_gamma   90.00
#
_symmetry.space_group_name_H-M   'P 1'
#
loop_
_entity.id
_entity.type
_entity.pdbx_description
1 polymer ?
#
loop_
_entity_poly.entity_id
_entity_poly.type
_entity_poly.pdbx_seq_one_letter_code
_entity_poly.pdbx_strand_id
1 'polypeptide(L)'
;MKATHKDDQDLSDLVVLVNQLLSRFREALAGLLEVLLPPLVVRVHAALGADWDWSGKMATPSAMRPATDGAAVTVEDARERGELQRVYYLLLSAVTSTGMSTALLKVPQAALEAAVVGLTRGAATHVDPNVRRTCLQVFSRLVGDWCSSPAPPTGASASAAAGAATASGGGPPAGGEVVPGFRRYAMERLGEEACIVGLLRPAAGGGGPGPGTTAGSSAVFLDIRDAAVLNLLGDAAAALKLIYAKCGEEFPGHLVGAVLPAVGLASAAQQQLIYLIREGEAKELRDYLRALVGQAQQAQQQQHQGAVAGGR
;
A
#
# COMPACT_ATOMS: atom_id res chain seq x y z
N MET A 1 -18.41 23.23 -7.81
CA MET A 1 -19.65 22.52 -8.21
C MET A 1 -19.79 21.32 -7.30
N LYS A 2 -20.90 21.16 -6.57
CA LYS A 2 -21.17 19.93 -5.80
C LYS A 2 -21.53 18.84 -6.81
N ALA A 3 -20.75 17.77 -6.87
CA ALA A 3 -21.14 16.55 -7.59
C ALA A 3 -22.44 16.03 -6.97
N THR A 4 -23.40 15.64 -7.81
CA THR A 4 -24.64 15.03 -7.36
C THR A 4 -24.43 13.52 -7.17
N HIS A 5 -25.18 12.89 -6.27
CA HIS A 5 -25.13 11.43 -6.05
C HIS A 5 -25.25 10.62 -7.35
N LYS A 6 -26.01 11.13 -8.33
CA LYS A 6 -26.12 10.52 -9.66
C LYS A 6 -24.79 10.54 -10.42
N ASP A 7 -24.01 11.60 -10.30
CA ASP A 7 -22.70 11.73 -10.94
C ASP A 7 -21.68 10.72 -10.37
N ASP A 8 -21.79 10.38 -9.09
CA ASP A 8 -20.90 9.41 -8.41
C ASP A 8 -21.19 7.97 -8.88
N GLN A 9 -22.47 7.62 -9.03
CA GLN A 9 -22.89 6.31 -9.57
C GLN A 9 -22.49 6.18 -11.05
N ASP A 10 -22.78 7.19 -11.88
CA ASP A 10 -22.41 7.20 -13.30
C ASP A 10 -20.87 7.09 -13.47
N LEU A 11 -20.10 7.71 -12.56
CA LEU A 11 -18.65 7.57 -12.52
C LEU A 11 -18.22 6.15 -12.15
N SER A 12 -18.85 5.53 -11.14
CA SER A 12 -18.58 4.13 -10.76
C SER A 12 -18.82 3.18 -11.94
N ASP A 13 -19.97 3.30 -12.60
CA ASP A 13 -20.33 2.48 -13.77
C ASP A 13 -19.35 2.67 -14.93
N LEU A 14 -18.90 3.92 -15.17
CA LEU A 14 -17.86 4.21 -16.16
C LEU A 14 -16.53 3.53 -15.83
N VAL A 15 -16.07 3.59 -14.56
CA VAL A 15 -14.82 2.94 -14.16
C VAL A 15 -14.94 1.42 -14.28
N VAL A 16 -16.09 0.82 -13.93
CA VAL A 16 -16.36 -0.60 -14.14
C VAL A 16 -16.26 -0.95 -15.63
N LEU A 17 -16.88 -0.17 -16.51
CA LEU A 17 -16.82 -0.38 -17.95
C LEU A 17 -15.39 -0.32 -18.48
N VAL A 18 -14.61 0.69 -18.07
CA VAL A 18 -13.20 0.84 -18.45
C VAL A 18 -12.39 -0.38 -18.00
N ASN A 19 -12.61 -0.88 -16.78
CA ASN A 19 -11.95 -2.10 -16.27
C ASN A 19 -12.25 -3.32 -17.16
N GLN A 20 -13.52 -3.50 -17.53
CA GLN A 20 -13.92 -4.60 -18.41
C GLN A 20 -13.30 -4.47 -19.80
N LEU A 21 -13.26 -3.27 -20.36
CA LEU A 21 -12.64 -3.02 -21.66
C LEU A 21 -11.13 -3.26 -21.63
N LEU A 22 -10.43 -2.80 -20.58
CA LEU A 22 -9.00 -3.04 -20.41
C LEU A 22 -8.67 -4.54 -20.33
N SER A 23 -9.52 -5.31 -19.66
CA SER A 23 -9.35 -6.77 -19.56
C SER A 23 -9.48 -7.49 -20.91
N ARG A 24 -10.21 -6.93 -21.87
CA ARG A 24 -10.53 -7.57 -23.17
C ARG A 24 -9.75 -7.01 -24.36
N PHE A 25 -9.46 -5.72 -24.38
CA PHE A 25 -8.96 -5.00 -25.55
C PHE A 25 -7.67 -4.22 -25.25
N ARG A 26 -6.78 -4.75 -24.39
CA ARG A 26 -5.61 -4.03 -23.84
C ARG A 26 -4.78 -3.24 -24.86
N GLU A 27 -4.46 -3.81 -26.02
CA GLU A 27 -3.61 -3.18 -27.04
C GLU A 27 -4.37 -2.06 -27.77
N ALA A 28 -5.64 -2.28 -28.11
CA ALA A 28 -6.48 -1.28 -28.76
C ALA A 28 -6.89 -0.15 -27.81
N LEU A 29 -7.02 -0.43 -26.51
CA LEU A 29 -7.39 0.55 -25.50
C LEU A 29 -6.21 1.37 -24.99
N ALA A 30 -4.96 0.98 -25.29
CA ALA A 30 -3.78 1.62 -24.72
C ALA A 30 -3.74 3.12 -25.00
N GLY A 31 -3.86 3.52 -26.28
CA GLY A 31 -3.87 4.93 -26.67
C GLY A 31 -5.06 5.71 -26.09
N LEU A 32 -6.25 5.09 -25.99
CA LEU A 32 -7.41 5.73 -25.38
C LEU A 32 -7.22 5.91 -23.87
N LEU A 33 -6.65 4.93 -23.19
CA LEU A 33 -6.42 4.96 -21.75
C LEU A 33 -5.45 6.09 -21.37
N GLU A 34 -4.44 6.38 -22.19
CA GLU A 34 -3.52 7.50 -21.94
C GLU A 34 -4.25 8.86 -21.87
N VAL A 35 -5.34 9.01 -22.63
CA VAL A 35 -6.15 10.23 -22.64
C VAL A 35 -7.22 10.20 -21.55
N LEU A 36 -7.81 9.04 -21.29
CA LEU A 36 -8.94 8.88 -20.38
C LEU A 36 -8.52 8.77 -18.90
N LEU A 37 -7.35 8.20 -18.62
CA LEU A 37 -6.89 7.93 -17.27
C LEU A 37 -6.69 9.22 -16.43
N PRO A 38 -6.01 10.28 -16.92
CA PRO A 38 -5.87 11.52 -16.15
C PRO A 38 -7.19 12.13 -15.65
N PRO A 39 -8.20 12.40 -16.50
CA PRO A 39 -9.46 12.95 -16.02
C PRO A 39 -10.23 11.97 -15.13
N LEU A 40 -10.15 10.65 -15.35
CA LEU A 40 -10.80 9.67 -14.47
C LEU A 40 -10.22 9.72 -13.05
N VAL A 41 -8.89 9.68 -12.91
CA VAL A 41 -8.24 9.73 -11.59
C VAL A 41 -8.64 10.99 -10.84
N VAL A 42 -8.58 12.16 -11.51
CA VAL A 42 -8.97 13.44 -10.89
C VAL A 42 -10.43 13.41 -10.42
N ARG A 43 -11.35 12.89 -11.25
CA ARG A 43 -12.78 12.83 -10.88
C ARG A 43 -13.05 11.87 -9.73
N VAL A 44 -12.40 10.70 -9.69
CA VAL A 44 -12.55 9.74 -8.59
C VAL A 44 -12.08 10.35 -7.27
N HIS A 45 -10.91 10.99 -7.25
CA HIS A 45 -10.41 11.65 -6.03
C HIS A 45 -11.29 12.83 -5.59
N ALA A 46 -11.85 13.58 -6.54
CA ALA A 46 -12.80 14.64 -6.24
C ALA A 46 -14.12 14.11 -5.65
N ALA A 47 -14.63 12.97 -6.14
CA ALA A 47 -15.84 12.33 -5.67
C ALA A 47 -15.68 11.74 -4.25
N LEU A 48 -14.54 11.08 -3.99
CA LEU A 48 -14.21 10.53 -2.67
C LEU A 48 -13.93 11.64 -1.65
N GLY A 49 -13.30 12.74 -2.09
CA GLY A 49 -12.90 13.87 -1.25
C GLY A 49 -11.51 13.68 -0.63
N ALA A 50 -10.88 14.80 -0.25
CA ALA A 50 -9.52 14.81 0.30
C ALA A 50 -9.39 14.06 1.64
N ASP A 51 -10.46 14.04 2.44
CA ASP A 51 -10.49 13.42 3.77
C ASP A 51 -10.97 11.95 3.72
N TRP A 52 -11.07 11.35 2.53
CA TRP A 52 -11.54 9.97 2.39
C TRP A 52 -10.62 8.95 3.09
N ASP A 53 -11.24 7.98 3.77
CA ASP A 53 -10.54 6.88 4.41
C ASP A 53 -10.28 5.71 3.43
N TRP A 54 -9.07 5.67 2.90
CA TRP A 54 -8.59 4.61 2.02
C TRP A 54 -8.42 3.23 2.69
N SER A 55 -8.59 3.12 4.02
CA SER A 55 -8.61 1.82 4.72
C SER A 55 -9.95 1.08 4.59
N GLY A 56 -10.98 1.72 4.03
CA GLY A 56 -12.29 1.11 3.84
C GLY A 56 -13.10 0.94 5.13
N LYS A 57 -12.63 1.45 6.28
CA LYS A 57 -13.37 1.36 7.55
C LYS A 57 -14.67 2.15 7.49
N MET A 58 -14.66 3.33 6.85
CA MET A 58 -15.87 4.15 6.67
C MET A 58 -16.97 3.45 5.87
N ALA A 59 -16.62 2.46 5.04
CA ALA A 59 -17.58 1.68 4.25
C ALA A 59 -18.01 0.37 4.95
N THR A 60 -17.63 0.16 6.22
CA THR A 60 -18.04 -1.04 6.98
C THR A 60 -19.34 -0.82 7.74
N PRO A 61 -20.19 -1.85 7.89
CA PRO A 61 -21.40 -1.78 8.72
C PRO A 61 -21.16 -1.31 10.17
N SER A 62 -19.99 -1.60 10.73
CA SER A 62 -19.63 -1.20 12.11
C SER A 62 -19.28 0.28 12.27
N ALA A 63 -18.90 0.97 11.19
CA ALA A 63 -18.69 2.42 11.20
C ALA A 63 -20.00 3.20 10.96
N MET A 64 -21.05 2.51 10.51
CA MET A 64 -22.37 3.07 10.22
C MET A 64 -23.17 3.24 11.52
N ARG A 65 -23.03 4.41 12.18
CA ARG A 65 -23.98 4.82 13.22
C ARG A 65 -25.21 5.44 12.55
N PRO A 66 -26.43 5.19 13.06
CA PRO A 66 -27.61 5.93 12.62
C PRO A 66 -27.39 7.42 12.95
N ALA A 67 -27.45 8.28 11.93
CA ALA A 67 -27.37 9.71 12.10
C ALA A 67 -28.58 10.16 12.94
N THR A 68 -28.32 10.71 14.14
CA THR A 68 -29.38 11.18 15.02
C THR A 68 -29.99 12.50 14.59
N ASP A 69 -29.43 13.24 13.63
CA ASP A 69 -30.03 14.49 13.15
C ASP A 69 -29.70 14.78 11.68
N GLY A 70 -30.74 14.77 10.84
CA GLY A 70 -31.05 15.74 9.77
C GLY A 70 -30.06 16.09 8.64
N ALA A 71 -28.81 15.64 8.65
CA ALA A 71 -27.83 15.91 7.60
C ALA A 71 -27.28 14.59 7.04
N ALA A 72 -28.05 14.00 6.14
CA ALA A 72 -27.69 12.78 5.47
C ALA A 72 -26.55 13.05 4.45
N VAL A 73 -25.31 12.93 4.89
CA VAL A 73 -24.45 11.99 4.15
C VAL A 73 -25.03 10.64 4.55
N THR A 74 -25.81 10.05 3.67
CA THR A 74 -26.55 8.82 3.97
C THR A 74 -25.52 7.70 4.21
N VAL A 75 -25.90 6.70 4.99
CA VAL A 75 -25.15 5.44 5.08
C VAL A 75 -24.89 4.84 3.69
N GLU A 76 -25.79 5.13 2.74
CA GLU A 76 -25.72 4.74 1.34
C GLU A 76 -24.59 5.49 0.61
N ASP A 77 -24.44 6.82 0.78
CA ASP A 77 -23.36 7.60 0.18
C ASP A 77 -21.96 7.08 0.59
N ALA A 78 -21.79 6.74 1.87
CA ALA A 78 -20.53 6.18 2.37
C ALA A 78 -20.24 4.79 1.79
N ARG A 79 -21.30 4.00 1.58
CA ARG A 79 -21.19 2.69 0.94
C ARG A 79 -20.83 2.82 -0.54
N GLU A 80 -21.49 3.70 -1.29
CA GLU A 80 -21.26 3.95 -2.70
C GLU A 80 -19.84 4.47 -2.96
N ARG A 81 -19.35 5.41 -2.13
CA ARG A 81 -17.96 5.85 -2.19
C ARG A 81 -16.97 4.73 -1.87
N GLY A 82 -17.32 3.84 -0.92
CA GLY A 82 -16.55 2.63 -0.67
C GLY A 82 -16.52 1.66 -1.85
N GLU A 83 -17.62 1.54 -2.59
CA GLU A 83 -17.69 0.76 -3.83
C GLU A 83 -16.85 1.39 -4.94
N LEU A 84 -16.96 2.71 -5.15
CA LEU A 84 -16.12 3.48 -6.08
C LEU A 84 -14.63 3.30 -5.77
N GLN A 85 -14.23 3.35 -4.49
CA GLN A 85 -12.87 3.10 -4.05
C GLN A 85 -12.37 1.70 -4.48
N ARG A 86 -13.17 0.65 -4.28
CA ARG A 86 -12.78 -0.72 -4.67
C ARG A 86 -12.63 -0.84 -6.18
N VAL A 87 -13.59 -0.29 -6.94
CA VAL A 87 -13.55 -0.29 -8.41
C VAL A 87 -12.35 0.51 -8.92
N TYR A 88 -11.97 1.60 -8.24
CA TYR A 88 -10.77 2.37 -8.56
C TYR A 88 -9.48 1.57 -8.33
N TYR A 89 -9.35 0.81 -7.24
CA TYR A 89 -8.21 -0.08 -7.05
C TYR A 89 -8.14 -1.17 -8.14
N LEU A 90 -9.29 -1.68 -8.59
CA LEU A 90 -9.34 -2.60 -9.73
C LEU A 90 -8.89 -1.94 -11.03
N LEU A 91 -9.20 -0.64 -11.24
CA LEU A 91 -8.69 0.13 -12.37
C LEU A 91 -7.17 0.25 -12.32
N LEU A 92 -6.61 0.65 -11.18
CA LEU A 92 -5.15 0.73 -11.04
C LEU A 92 -4.48 -0.64 -11.26
N SER A 93 -5.13 -1.73 -10.82
CA SER A 93 -4.65 -3.09 -11.06
C SER A 93 -4.70 -3.46 -12.55
N ALA A 94 -5.78 -3.10 -13.25
CA ALA A 94 -5.90 -3.31 -14.70
C ALA A 94 -4.84 -2.52 -15.48
N VAL A 95 -4.64 -1.24 -15.14
CA VAL A 95 -3.63 -0.37 -15.77
C VAL A 95 -2.22 -0.93 -15.59
N THR A 96 -1.88 -1.36 -14.37
CA THR A 96 -0.53 -1.88 -14.08
C THR A 96 -0.31 -3.30 -14.61
N SER A 97 -1.32 -4.17 -14.60
CA SER A 97 -1.21 -5.54 -15.15
C SER A 97 -1.07 -5.58 -16.68
N THR A 98 -1.54 -4.54 -17.36
CA THR A 98 -1.46 -4.41 -18.81
C THR A 98 -0.17 -3.72 -19.29
N GLY A 99 0.78 -3.43 -18.38
CA GLY A 99 2.06 -2.78 -18.71
C GLY A 99 1.94 -1.28 -18.99
N MET A 100 0.83 -0.66 -18.62
CA MET A 100 0.55 0.77 -18.85
C MET A 100 0.82 1.63 -17.61
N SER A 101 1.73 1.22 -16.73
CA SER A 101 2.07 1.97 -15.51
C SER A 101 2.61 3.37 -15.82
N THR A 102 3.25 3.58 -16.98
CA THR A 102 3.71 4.90 -17.45
C THR A 102 2.57 5.85 -17.80
N ALA A 103 1.36 5.35 -18.11
CA ALA A 103 0.19 6.21 -18.33
C ALA A 103 -0.20 6.97 -17.06
N LEU A 104 0.08 6.42 -15.86
CA LEU A 104 -0.13 7.13 -14.59
C LEU A 104 0.76 8.38 -14.47
N LEU A 105 1.92 8.40 -15.13
CA LEU A 105 2.82 9.56 -15.11
C LEU A 105 2.28 10.75 -15.92
N LYS A 106 1.25 10.53 -16.75
CA LYS A 106 0.53 11.57 -17.48
C LYS A 106 -0.59 12.21 -16.65
N VAL A 107 -0.91 11.65 -15.48
CA VAL A 107 -1.86 12.20 -14.52
C VAL A 107 -1.25 13.47 -13.89
N PRO A 108 -2.03 14.53 -13.63
CA PRO A 108 -1.54 15.69 -12.89
C PRO A 108 -0.86 15.27 -11.58
N GLN A 109 0.30 15.87 -11.28
CA GLN A 109 1.16 15.45 -10.18
C GLN A 109 0.41 15.31 -8.84
N ALA A 110 -0.43 16.28 -8.47
CA ALA A 110 -1.21 16.22 -7.23
C ALA A 110 -2.17 15.02 -7.18
N ALA A 111 -2.78 14.66 -8.31
CA ALA A 111 -3.68 13.51 -8.40
C ALA A 111 -2.91 12.18 -8.43
N LEU A 112 -1.71 12.16 -9.03
CA LEU A 112 -0.81 11.00 -8.97
C LEU A 112 -0.33 10.76 -7.53
N GLU A 113 0.10 11.80 -6.83
CA GLU A 113 0.50 11.72 -5.41
C GLU A 113 -0.65 11.21 -4.55
N ALA A 114 -1.86 11.76 -4.73
CA ALA A 114 -3.06 11.28 -4.04
C ALA A 114 -3.38 9.81 -4.36
N ALA A 115 -3.23 9.40 -5.63
CA ALA A 115 -3.43 8.01 -6.05
C ALA A 115 -2.43 7.06 -5.38
N VAL A 116 -1.15 7.42 -5.36
CA VAL A 116 -0.10 6.63 -4.70
C VAL A 116 -0.33 6.59 -3.19
N VAL A 117 -0.66 7.70 -2.54
CA VAL A 117 -0.98 7.74 -1.09
C VAL A 117 -2.22 6.90 -0.76
N GLY A 118 -3.27 6.95 -1.57
CA GLY A 118 -4.45 6.11 -1.40
C GLY A 118 -4.10 4.63 -1.53
N LEU A 119 -3.29 4.29 -2.53
CA LEU A 119 -2.79 2.93 -2.77
C LEU A 119 -1.95 2.39 -1.60
N THR A 120 -1.03 3.20 -1.07
CA THR A 120 -0.17 2.80 0.06
C THR A 120 -0.98 2.57 1.32
N ARG A 121 -1.93 3.46 1.64
CA ARG A 121 -2.88 3.27 2.74
C ARG A 121 -3.72 2.02 2.55
N GLY A 122 -4.22 1.78 1.34
CA GLY A 122 -4.97 0.58 0.98
C GLY A 122 -4.18 -0.70 1.22
N ALA A 123 -2.93 -0.78 0.76
CA ALA A 123 -2.06 -1.94 0.97
C ALA A 123 -1.78 -2.21 2.46
N ALA A 124 -1.55 -1.14 3.23
CA ALA A 124 -1.16 -1.25 4.63
C ALA A 124 -2.32 -1.53 5.58
N THR A 125 -3.49 -0.94 5.36
CA THR A 125 -4.53 -0.85 6.40
C THR A 125 -5.93 -1.25 5.98
N HIS A 126 -6.16 -1.63 4.71
CA HIS A 126 -7.52 -1.90 4.26
C HIS A 126 -8.18 -3.07 5.02
N VAL A 127 -9.44 -2.94 5.38
CA VAL A 127 -10.16 -3.95 6.19
C VAL A 127 -10.34 -5.30 5.48
N ASP A 128 -10.51 -5.27 4.16
CA ASP A 128 -10.58 -6.47 3.32
C ASP A 128 -9.17 -6.90 2.87
N PRO A 129 -8.71 -8.12 3.22
CA PRO A 129 -7.40 -8.64 2.83
C PRO A 129 -7.24 -8.80 1.30
N ASN A 130 -8.32 -9.04 0.55
CA ASN A 130 -8.25 -9.14 -0.93
C ASN A 130 -7.97 -7.77 -1.57
N VAL A 131 -8.56 -6.71 -1.01
CA VAL A 131 -8.28 -5.34 -1.46
C VAL A 131 -6.86 -4.94 -1.08
N ARG A 132 -6.42 -5.24 0.16
CA ARG A 132 -5.01 -5.03 0.56
C ARG A 132 -4.05 -5.70 -0.42
N ARG A 133 -4.33 -6.96 -0.75
CA ARG A 133 -3.55 -7.74 -1.71
C ARG A 133 -3.52 -7.08 -3.08
N THR A 134 -4.66 -6.63 -3.58
CA THR A 134 -4.74 -5.90 -4.86
C THR A 134 -3.85 -4.66 -4.83
N CYS A 135 -3.99 -3.82 -3.80
CA CYS A 135 -3.18 -2.61 -3.66
C CYS A 135 -1.68 -2.91 -3.58
N LEU A 136 -1.31 -3.96 -2.84
CA LEU A 136 0.06 -4.43 -2.70
C LEU A 136 0.65 -4.88 -4.05
N GLN A 137 -0.13 -5.60 -4.86
CA GLN A 137 0.29 -6.03 -6.20
C GLN A 137 0.48 -4.85 -7.15
N VAL A 138 -0.46 -3.89 -7.14
CA VAL A 138 -0.33 -2.67 -7.94
C VAL A 138 0.95 -1.93 -7.54
N PHE A 139 1.16 -1.68 -6.25
CA PHE A 139 2.32 -0.93 -5.79
C PHE A 139 3.63 -1.69 -6.10
N SER A 140 3.64 -3.02 -5.92
CA SER A 140 4.80 -3.84 -6.31
C SER A 140 5.12 -3.71 -7.80
N ARG A 141 4.11 -3.68 -8.69
CA ARG A 141 4.35 -3.43 -10.11
C ARG A 141 4.91 -2.04 -10.37
N LEU A 142 4.39 -1.00 -9.71
CA LEU A 142 4.96 0.35 -9.82
C LEU A 142 6.43 0.39 -9.37
N VAL A 143 6.80 -0.33 -8.32
CA VAL A 143 8.20 -0.48 -7.89
C VAL A 143 9.04 -1.22 -8.94
N GLY A 144 8.46 -2.26 -9.56
CA GLY A 144 9.07 -2.97 -10.68
C GLY A 144 9.40 -2.07 -11.86
N ASP A 145 8.47 -1.18 -12.22
CA ASP A 145 8.50 -0.37 -13.43
C ASP A 145 9.21 0.98 -13.24
N TRP A 146 9.09 1.61 -12.07
CA TRP A 146 9.59 2.98 -11.83
C TRP A 146 10.95 3.02 -11.14
N CYS A 147 11.37 1.92 -10.49
CA CYS A 147 12.70 1.81 -9.89
C CYS A 147 13.63 0.99 -10.80
N SER A 148 14.74 1.58 -11.26
CA SER A 148 15.83 0.77 -11.84
C SER A 148 16.54 -0.04 -10.77
N SER A 149 17.03 -1.23 -11.14
CA SER A 149 17.91 -2.02 -10.27
C SER A 149 19.11 -1.17 -9.84
N PRO A 150 19.59 -1.26 -8.59
CA PRO A 150 20.84 -0.63 -8.20
C PRO A 150 21.94 -1.19 -9.10
N ALA A 151 22.77 -0.31 -9.67
CA ALA A 151 23.87 -0.74 -10.53
C ALA A 151 24.80 -1.67 -9.73
N PRO A 152 25.30 -2.77 -10.32
CA PRO A 152 26.31 -3.58 -9.66
C PRO A 152 27.54 -2.71 -9.34
N PRO A 153 28.27 -2.99 -8.23
CA PRO A 153 29.50 -2.28 -7.93
C PRO A 153 30.49 -2.56 -9.06
N THR A 154 30.71 -1.59 -9.93
CA THR A 154 31.67 -1.66 -11.03
C THR A 154 33.09 -1.53 -10.45
N GLY A 155 33.60 -2.65 -9.93
CA GLY A 155 35.02 -2.91 -9.91
C GLY A 155 35.49 -3.34 -11.31
N ALA A 156 36.49 -2.64 -11.83
CA ALA A 156 37.26 -2.90 -13.05
C ALA A 156 36.63 -2.49 -14.41
N SER A 157 36.94 -1.27 -14.86
CA SER A 157 37.97 -1.11 -15.90
C SER A 157 38.45 0.34 -15.98
N ALA A 158 39.77 0.49 -16.02
CA ALA A 158 40.45 1.75 -16.18
C ALA A 158 40.36 2.24 -17.63
N SER A 159 40.07 3.52 -17.80
CA SER A 159 40.59 4.31 -18.91
C SER A 159 40.58 5.78 -18.47
N ALA A 160 41.78 6.27 -18.19
CA ALA A 160 42.05 7.64 -17.81
C ALA A 160 41.79 8.58 -18.99
N ALA A 161 41.01 9.64 -18.75
CA ALA A 161 41.14 10.90 -19.46
C ALA A 161 40.98 12.02 -18.43
N ALA A 162 42.09 12.72 -18.20
CA ALA A 162 42.21 13.83 -17.27
C ALA A 162 41.51 15.08 -17.80
N GLY A 163 40.83 15.80 -16.90
CA GLY A 163 40.30 17.14 -17.12
C GLY A 163 39.75 17.69 -15.80
N ALA A 164 40.47 18.64 -15.20
CA ALA A 164 40.23 19.13 -13.86
C ALA A 164 39.10 20.19 -13.77
N ALA A 165 38.29 20.02 -12.72
CA ALA A 165 37.63 21.01 -11.84
C ALA A 165 36.85 22.21 -12.42
N THR A 166 35.57 22.32 -12.04
CA THR A 166 35.08 23.38 -11.13
C THR A 166 33.66 23.04 -10.64
N ALA A 167 33.33 23.55 -9.45
CA ALA A 167 32.19 23.18 -8.61
C ALA A 167 30.82 23.72 -9.07
N SER A 168 29.78 23.20 -8.41
CA SER A 168 28.37 23.61 -8.38
C SER A 168 27.48 23.06 -9.51
N GLY A 169 26.47 22.29 -9.10
CA GLY A 169 25.45 21.74 -9.98
C GLY A 169 24.97 20.40 -9.48
N GLY A 170 23.68 20.30 -9.11
CA GLY A 170 23.04 19.06 -8.70
C GLY A 170 23.31 17.96 -9.72
N GLY A 171 24.14 17.00 -9.34
CA GLY A 171 24.35 15.80 -10.13
C GLY A 171 23.05 14.99 -10.16
N PRO A 172 22.69 14.38 -11.30
CA PRO A 172 21.54 13.48 -11.36
C PRO A 172 21.78 12.34 -10.37
N PRO A 173 20.76 11.89 -9.60
CA PRO A 173 20.95 10.79 -8.68
C PRO A 173 21.40 9.56 -9.46
N ALA A 174 22.51 8.98 -9.01
CA ALA A 174 23.09 7.76 -9.55
C ALA A 174 22.12 6.59 -9.28
N GLY A 175 21.25 6.31 -10.24
CA GLY A 175 20.25 5.24 -10.18
C GLY A 175 19.03 5.67 -10.97
N GLY A 176 18.84 5.12 -12.18
CA GLY A 176 17.81 5.55 -13.13
C GLY A 176 16.38 5.34 -12.66
N GLU A 177 15.90 6.16 -11.73
CA GLU A 177 14.50 6.19 -11.34
C GLU A 177 13.69 6.99 -12.34
N VAL A 178 12.54 6.44 -12.75
CA VAL A 178 11.58 7.14 -13.60
C VAL A 178 10.90 8.26 -12.81
N VAL A 179 10.72 8.05 -11.49
CA VAL A 179 10.12 9.00 -10.56
C VAL A 179 11.13 9.28 -9.44
N PRO A 180 11.69 10.50 -9.35
CA PRO A 180 12.70 10.83 -8.34
C PRO A 180 12.22 10.57 -6.91
N GLY A 181 12.98 9.80 -6.13
CA GLY A 181 12.69 9.53 -4.72
C GLY A 181 11.67 8.41 -4.50
N PHE A 182 11.13 7.83 -5.56
CA PHE A 182 10.12 6.78 -5.47
C PHE A 182 10.68 5.49 -4.85
N ARG A 183 11.98 5.20 -5.03
CA ARG A 183 12.64 4.06 -4.38
C ARG A 183 12.59 4.16 -2.87
N ARG A 184 12.98 5.32 -2.33
CA ARG A 184 12.92 5.60 -0.89
C ARG A 184 11.47 5.54 -0.39
N TYR A 185 10.56 6.15 -1.14
CA TYR A 185 9.13 6.10 -0.82
C TYR A 185 8.60 4.65 -0.76
N ALA A 186 8.98 3.80 -1.72
CA ALA A 186 8.60 2.39 -1.74
C ALA A 186 9.18 1.61 -0.55
N MET A 187 10.43 1.87 -0.19
CA MET A 187 11.07 1.26 0.97
C MET A 187 10.27 1.52 2.27
N GLU A 188 9.91 2.77 2.51
CA GLU A 188 9.18 3.22 3.71
C GLU A 188 7.70 2.79 3.67
N ARG A 189 7.02 2.95 2.53
CA ARG A 189 5.56 2.74 2.45
C ARG A 189 5.15 1.32 2.09
N LEU A 190 5.84 0.68 1.15
CA LEU A 190 5.55 -0.70 0.77
C LEU A 190 6.27 -1.67 1.72
N GLY A 191 7.58 -1.49 1.90
CA GLY A 191 8.42 -2.42 2.65
C GLY A 191 8.13 -2.38 4.14
N GLU A 192 8.14 -1.20 4.74
CA GLU A 192 7.85 -1.03 6.15
C GLU A 192 6.34 -1.01 6.45
N GLU A 193 5.61 -0.01 5.96
CA GLU A 193 4.24 0.22 6.43
C GLU A 193 3.29 -0.90 6.00
N ALA A 194 3.34 -1.33 4.73
CA ALA A 194 2.43 -2.35 4.22
C ALA A 194 2.86 -3.78 4.57
N CYS A 195 4.13 -4.12 4.37
CA CYS A 195 4.62 -5.49 4.51
C CYS A 195 5.12 -5.87 5.90
N ILE A 196 5.44 -4.93 6.79
CA ILE A 196 5.88 -5.24 8.16
C ILE A 196 4.87 -4.73 9.18
N VAL A 197 4.71 -3.41 9.28
CA VAL A 197 3.86 -2.79 10.31
C VAL A 197 2.40 -3.18 10.13
N GLY A 198 1.87 -3.10 8.90
CA GLY A 198 0.48 -3.42 8.58
C GLY A 198 0.12 -4.91 8.70
N LEU A 199 1.11 -5.80 8.78
CA LEU A 199 0.89 -7.23 9.07
C LEU A 199 0.97 -7.53 10.57
N LEU A 200 1.94 -6.94 11.27
CA LEU A 200 2.24 -7.24 12.67
C LEU A 200 1.40 -6.45 13.67
N ARG A 201 0.95 -5.25 13.30
CA ARG A 201 0.08 -4.43 14.15
C ARG A 201 -1.39 -4.75 13.87
N PRO A 202 -2.22 -4.98 14.90
CA PRO A 202 -3.65 -5.11 14.69
C PRO A 202 -4.23 -3.86 14.04
N ALA A 203 -5.24 -4.04 13.20
CA ALA A 203 -6.07 -2.92 12.80
C ALA A 203 -6.79 -2.40 14.06
N ALA A 204 -6.50 -1.16 14.46
CA ALA A 204 -7.26 -0.50 15.51
C ALA A 204 -8.74 -0.57 15.12
N GLY A 205 -9.53 -1.29 15.93
CA GLY A 205 -10.97 -1.38 15.81
C GLY A 205 -11.56 0.03 15.82
N GLY A 206 -12.64 0.23 15.07
CA GLY A 206 -13.29 1.54 14.91
C GLY A 206 -13.51 2.24 16.25
N GLY A 207 -12.69 3.25 16.51
CA GLY A 207 -12.67 4.01 17.76
C GLY A 207 -11.59 5.07 17.67
N GLY A 208 -11.86 6.12 16.89
CA GLY A 208 -11.02 7.33 16.93
C GLY A 208 -10.99 7.92 18.34
N PRO A 209 -9.96 8.72 18.68
CA PRO A 209 -9.85 9.35 19.98
C PRO A 209 -10.87 10.50 20.07
N GLY A 210 -12.11 10.16 20.37
CA GLY A 210 -13.10 11.11 20.88
C GLY A 210 -12.92 11.24 22.39
N PRO A 211 -12.97 12.45 22.97
CA PRO A 211 -12.95 12.61 24.41
C PRO A 211 -14.26 12.01 24.96
N GLY A 212 -14.20 10.78 25.47
CA GLY A 212 -15.33 10.10 26.11
C GLY A 212 -15.55 8.61 25.78
N THR A 213 -14.76 7.97 24.92
CA THR A 213 -14.94 6.53 24.63
C THR A 213 -14.34 5.62 25.70
N THR A 214 -15.21 4.86 26.38
CA THR A 214 -14.85 3.78 27.30
C THR A 214 -14.12 2.65 26.56
N ALA A 215 -13.10 2.11 27.22
CA ALA A 215 -12.20 1.07 26.74
C ALA A 215 -12.97 -0.21 26.34
N GLY A 216 -13.10 -0.44 25.04
CA GLY A 216 -13.72 -1.65 24.48
C GLY A 216 -13.41 -1.89 23.00
N SER A 217 -12.36 -1.26 22.46
CA SER A 217 -11.95 -1.52 21.07
C SER A 217 -11.29 -2.89 20.97
N SER A 218 -12.07 -3.90 20.58
CA SER A 218 -11.52 -5.21 20.21
C SER A 218 -10.63 -5.04 18.98
N ALA A 219 -9.32 -5.28 19.15
CA ALA A 219 -8.37 -5.27 18.05
C ALA A 219 -8.76 -6.33 17.02
N VAL A 220 -8.97 -5.92 15.76
CA VAL A 220 -9.29 -6.88 14.69
C VAL A 220 -7.98 -7.37 14.10
N PHE A 221 -7.73 -8.67 14.26
CA PHE A 221 -6.54 -9.34 13.77
C PHE A 221 -6.80 -10.03 12.44
N LEU A 222 -5.74 -10.19 11.64
CA LEU A 222 -5.77 -11.02 10.44
C LEU A 222 -5.89 -12.50 10.84
N ASP A 223 -6.90 -13.21 10.34
CA ASP A 223 -6.98 -14.65 10.57
C ASP A 223 -5.91 -15.38 9.76
N ILE A 224 -4.87 -15.89 10.42
CA ILE A 224 -3.76 -16.61 9.79
C ILE A 224 -4.16 -17.98 9.19
N ARG A 225 -5.42 -18.40 9.35
CA ARG A 225 -6.01 -19.58 8.70
C ARG A 225 -6.79 -19.22 7.44
N ASP A 226 -7.16 -17.95 7.29
CA ASP A 226 -7.90 -17.47 6.13
C ASP A 226 -7.05 -17.48 4.86
N ALA A 227 -7.64 -17.96 3.76
CA ALA A 227 -6.94 -18.12 2.50
C ALA A 227 -6.54 -16.77 1.88
N ALA A 228 -7.35 -15.71 2.04
CA ALA A 228 -7.01 -14.38 1.54
C ALA A 228 -5.83 -13.78 2.33
N VAL A 229 -5.77 -13.98 3.64
CA VAL A 229 -4.63 -13.59 4.47
C VAL A 229 -3.36 -14.36 4.07
N LEU A 230 -3.44 -15.67 3.85
CA LEU A 230 -2.28 -16.46 3.39
C LEU A 230 -1.74 -15.98 2.04
N ASN A 231 -2.64 -15.62 1.13
CA ASN A 231 -2.29 -15.03 -0.15
C ASN A 231 -1.65 -13.64 0.00
N LEU A 232 -2.18 -12.79 0.88
CA LEU A 232 -1.61 -11.49 1.20
C LEU A 232 -0.19 -11.63 1.77
N LEU A 233 0.05 -12.59 2.67
CA LEU A 233 1.38 -12.88 3.20
C LEU A 233 2.36 -13.32 2.10
N GLY A 234 1.88 -14.12 1.14
CA GLY A 234 2.68 -14.53 -0.02
C GLY A 234 3.12 -13.35 -0.88
N ASP A 235 2.19 -12.45 -1.18
CA ASP A 235 2.48 -11.25 -1.96
C ASP A 235 3.34 -10.25 -1.17
N ALA A 236 3.19 -10.17 0.16
CA ALA A 236 4.05 -9.37 1.02
C ALA A 236 5.50 -9.89 1.03
N ALA A 237 5.70 -11.20 1.11
CA ALA A 237 7.02 -11.80 0.99
C ALA A 237 7.66 -11.48 -0.38
N ALA A 238 6.88 -11.60 -1.47
CA ALA A 238 7.36 -11.24 -2.81
C ALA A 238 7.71 -9.74 -2.91
N ALA A 239 6.89 -8.86 -2.33
CA ALA A 239 7.13 -7.42 -2.31
C ALA A 239 8.40 -7.06 -1.52
N LEU A 240 8.64 -7.67 -0.36
CA LEU A 240 9.87 -7.47 0.42
C LEU A 240 11.12 -7.86 -0.39
N LYS A 241 11.07 -9.00 -1.09
CA LYS A 241 12.18 -9.42 -1.97
C LYS A 241 12.36 -8.46 -3.15
N LEU A 242 11.27 -7.97 -3.74
CA LEU A 242 11.33 -6.97 -4.81
C LEU A 242 11.97 -5.67 -4.34
N ILE A 243 11.59 -5.16 -3.16
CA ILE A 243 12.17 -3.95 -2.61
C ILE A 243 13.66 -4.15 -2.34
N TYR A 244 14.07 -5.29 -1.78
CA TYR A 244 15.48 -5.61 -1.62
C TYR A 244 16.21 -5.64 -2.97
N ALA A 245 15.65 -6.28 -3.99
CA ALA A 245 16.23 -6.30 -5.33
C ALA A 245 16.37 -4.90 -5.95
N LYS A 246 15.44 -3.97 -5.63
CA LYS A 246 15.45 -2.60 -6.15
C LYS A 246 16.21 -1.60 -5.29
N CYS A 247 16.37 -1.83 -3.99
CA CYS A 247 16.98 -0.88 -3.05
C CYS A 247 18.34 -1.36 -2.50
N GLY A 248 18.66 -2.65 -2.65
CA GLY A 248 19.87 -3.25 -2.11
C GLY A 248 19.93 -3.18 -0.58
N GLU A 249 21.15 -3.02 -0.07
CA GLU A 249 21.48 -3.07 1.36
C GLU A 249 20.89 -1.91 2.18
N GLU A 250 20.46 -0.82 1.55
CA GLU A 250 19.77 0.28 2.23
C GLU A 250 18.47 -0.19 2.91
N PHE A 251 17.77 -1.15 2.30
CA PHE A 251 16.49 -1.64 2.81
C PHE A 251 16.64 -2.46 4.10
N PRO A 252 17.47 -3.52 4.16
CA PRO A 252 17.77 -4.20 5.41
C PRO A 252 18.30 -3.27 6.51
N GLY A 253 19.15 -2.31 6.16
CA GLY A 253 19.68 -1.31 7.10
C GLY A 253 18.57 -0.46 7.73
N HIS A 254 17.63 0.03 6.91
CA HIS A 254 16.45 0.76 7.36
C HIS A 254 15.56 -0.09 8.30
N LEU A 255 15.30 -1.34 7.92
CA LEU A 255 14.47 -2.25 8.72
C LEU A 255 15.06 -2.48 10.11
N VAL A 256 16.35 -2.79 10.21
CA VAL A 256 17.01 -3.06 11.51
C VAL A 256 17.20 -1.78 12.32
N GLY A 257 17.50 -0.65 11.66
CA GLY A 257 17.80 0.61 12.34
C GLY A 257 16.58 1.32 12.93
N ALA A 258 15.41 1.18 12.30
CA ALA A 258 14.21 1.93 12.67
C ALA A 258 12.98 1.05 12.90
N VAL A 259 12.69 0.16 11.95
CA VAL A 259 11.36 -0.46 11.83
C VAL A 259 11.16 -1.62 12.80
N LEU A 260 12.04 -2.62 12.74
CA LEU A 260 11.89 -3.86 13.51
C LEU A 260 12.02 -3.61 15.02
N PRO A 261 12.92 -2.73 15.51
CA PRO A 261 12.93 -2.33 16.91
C PRO A 261 11.64 -1.61 17.32
N ALA A 262 11.09 -0.73 16.48
CA ALA A 262 9.86 0.00 16.78
C ALA A 262 8.62 -0.91 16.85
N VAL A 263 8.63 -2.04 16.13
CA VAL A 263 7.59 -3.09 16.23
C VAL A 263 7.83 -4.01 17.45
N GLY A 264 8.97 -3.90 18.12
CA GLY A 264 9.31 -4.69 19.31
C GLY A 264 9.79 -6.12 18.98
N LEU A 265 10.28 -6.35 17.76
CA LEU A 265 10.81 -7.66 17.38
C LEU A 265 12.15 -7.94 18.10
N ALA A 266 12.30 -9.15 18.66
CA ALA A 266 13.55 -9.57 19.31
C ALA A 266 14.71 -9.64 18.29
N SER A 267 15.94 -9.34 18.72
CA SER A 267 17.12 -9.26 17.84
C SER A 267 17.33 -10.51 16.98
N ALA A 268 17.10 -11.71 17.54
CA ALA A 268 17.20 -12.96 16.78
C ALA A 268 16.15 -13.06 15.64
N ALA A 269 14.93 -12.59 15.90
CA ALA A 269 13.88 -12.54 14.89
C ALA A 269 14.17 -11.51 13.80
N GLN A 270 14.79 -10.38 14.17
CA GLN A 270 15.24 -9.38 13.20
C GLN A 270 16.29 -9.98 12.23
N GLN A 271 17.31 -10.63 12.78
CA GLN A 271 18.37 -11.27 11.98
C GLN A 271 17.81 -12.34 11.04
N GLN A 272 16.91 -13.18 11.53
CA GLN A 272 16.27 -14.21 10.71
C GLN A 272 15.43 -13.60 9.58
N LEU A 273 14.66 -12.54 9.86
CA LEU A 273 13.87 -11.85 8.84
C LEU A 273 14.77 -11.27 7.73
N ILE A 274 15.86 -10.60 8.12
CA ILE A 274 16.81 -10.02 7.16
C ILE A 274 17.49 -11.10 6.32
N TYR A 275 17.91 -12.21 6.94
CA TYR A 275 18.46 -13.35 6.22
C TYR A 275 17.48 -13.87 5.16
N LEU A 276 16.20 -14.05 5.52
CA LEU A 276 15.17 -14.52 4.59
C LEU A 276 14.84 -13.52 3.47
N ILE A 277 14.95 -12.22 3.73
CA ILE A 277 14.80 -11.19 2.69
C ILE A 277 15.95 -11.24 1.69
N ARG A 278 17.19 -11.47 2.17
CA ARG A 278 18.40 -11.50 1.35
C ARG A 278 18.54 -12.79 0.53
N GLU A 279 18.53 -13.92 1.23
CA GLU A 279 18.94 -15.22 0.69
C GLU A 279 17.80 -16.25 0.68
N GLY A 280 16.78 -16.06 1.52
CA GLY A 280 15.70 -17.04 1.69
C GLY A 280 14.73 -17.11 0.51
N GLU A 281 14.01 -18.22 0.39
CA GLU A 281 12.97 -18.37 -0.62
C GLU A 281 11.69 -17.58 -0.25
N ALA A 282 10.93 -17.14 -1.26
CA ALA A 282 9.69 -16.38 -1.01
C ALA A 282 8.69 -17.18 -0.15
N LYS A 283 8.70 -18.51 -0.31
CA LYS A 283 7.89 -19.44 0.49
C LYS A 283 8.29 -19.43 1.97
N GLU A 284 9.60 -19.49 2.25
CA GLU A 284 10.16 -19.50 3.60
C GLU A 284 9.91 -18.16 4.31
N LEU A 285 10.12 -17.05 3.59
CA LEU A 285 9.82 -15.71 4.08
C LEU A 285 8.34 -15.56 4.42
N ARG A 286 7.43 -16.03 3.57
CA ARG A 286 5.98 -16.04 3.87
C ARG A 286 5.67 -16.84 5.13
N ASP A 287 6.20 -18.06 5.24
CA ASP A 287 5.92 -18.94 6.37
C ASP A 287 6.46 -18.33 7.68
N TYR A 288 7.59 -17.63 7.61
CA TYR A 288 8.15 -16.88 8.72
C TYR A 288 7.29 -15.65 9.08
N LEU A 289 6.84 -14.85 8.10
CA LEU A 289 5.90 -13.74 8.35
C LEU A 289 4.60 -14.24 9.01
N ARG A 290 4.07 -15.39 8.57
CA ARG A 290 2.90 -16.02 9.20
C ARG A 290 3.16 -16.34 10.67
N ALA A 291 4.33 -16.91 10.98
CA ALA A 291 4.72 -17.21 12.36
C ALA A 291 4.84 -15.94 13.21
N LEU A 292 5.43 -14.87 12.68
CA LEU A 292 5.54 -13.57 13.38
C LEU A 292 4.17 -12.94 13.66
N VAL A 293 3.25 -12.96 12.69
CA VAL A 293 1.88 -12.47 12.89
C VAL A 293 1.18 -13.27 13.99
N GLY A 294 1.33 -14.61 13.98
CA GLY A 294 0.77 -15.48 15.03
C GLY A 294 1.36 -15.19 16.42
N GLN A 295 2.67 -14.97 16.52
CA GLN A 295 3.34 -14.61 17.78
C GLN A 295 2.87 -13.24 18.30
N ALA A 296 2.77 -12.23 17.42
CA ALA A 296 2.28 -10.91 17.78
C ALA A 296 0.84 -10.95 18.32
N GLN A 297 -0.02 -11.76 17.69
CA GLN A 297 -1.40 -11.99 18.16
C GLN A 297 -1.45 -12.64 19.55
N GLN A 298 -0.62 -13.67 19.79
CA GLN A 298 -0.57 -14.35 21.08
C GLN A 298 -0.05 -13.44 22.21
N ALA A 299 1.01 -12.68 21.95
CA ALA A 299 1.59 -11.76 22.92
C ALA A 299 0.57 -10.68 23.37
N GLN A 300 -0.22 -10.15 22.43
CA GLN A 300 -1.25 -9.15 22.76
C GLN A 300 -2.45 -9.75 23.49
N GLN A 301 -2.87 -10.98 23.17
CA GLN A 301 -3.92 -11.68 23.93
C GLN A 301 -3.52 -11.91 25.39
N GLN A 302 -2.26 -12.29 25.64
CA GLN A 302 -1.73 -12.46 27.00
C GLN A 302 -1.70 -11.14 27.77
N GLN A 303 -1.31 -10.03 27.12
CA GLN A 303 -1.35 -8.70 27.74
C GLN A 303 -2.78 -8.28 28.12
N HIS A 304 -3.77 -8.54 27.25
CA HIS A 304 -5.16 -8.20 27.55
C HIS A 304 -5.72 -9.02 28.71
N GLN A 305 -5.40 -10.32 28.77
CA GLN A 305 -5.81 -11.19 29.89
C GLN A 305 -5.15 -10.80 31.22
N GLY A 306 -3.85 -10.43 31.20
CA GLY A 306 -3.13 -9.96 32.39
C GLY A 306 -3.66 -8.63 32.93
N ALA A 307 -4.02 -7.70 32.05
CA ALA A 307 -4.61 -6.41 32.45
C ALA A 307 -6.00 -6.56 33.08
N VAL A 308 -6.81 -7.50 32.58
CA VAL A 308 -8.14 -7.80 33.15
C VAL A 308 -8.04 -8.52 34.50
N ALA A 309 -7.01 -9.34 34.71
CA ALA A 309 -6.77 -10.04 35.97
C ALA A 309 -6.15 -9.16 37.07
N GLY A 310 -5.29 -8.19 36.71
CA GLY A 310 -4.64 -7.28 37.65
C GLY A 310 -5.45 -6.04 38.03
N GLY A 311 -6.61 -5.83 37.41
CA GLY A 311 -7.53 -4.72 37.69
C GLY A 311 -8.72 -5.08 38.62
N ARG A 312 -8.64 -6.20 39.34
CA ARG A 312 -9.61 -6.60 40.37
C ARG A 312 -9.01 -6.48 41.76
#